data_AF-A0A067D418-F1
#
_entry.id   AF-A0A067D418-F1
#
_cell.length_a   1.000
_cell.length_b   1.000
_cell.length_c   1.000
_cell.angle_alpha   90.00
_cell.angle_beta   90.00
_cell.angle_gamma   90.00
#
_symmetry.space_group_name_H-M   'P 1'
#
loop_
_entity.id
_entity.type
_entity.pdbx_description
1 polymer ?
#
loop_
_entity_poly.entity_id
_entity_poly.type
_entity_poly.pdbx_seq_one_letter_code
_entity_poly.pdbx_strand_id
1 'polypeptide(L)'
;YIKRVTLKNALRNNMLIAPSIQKDIVRACFIETTNVIIKDVGDALFSILIDESCDAFMKEHMAITLRYVDKNGSVFERFIGFKHVTITNAILLKEPFDQLFSKYGL
;
A
#
# COMPACT_ATOMS: atom_id res chain seq x y z
N TYR A 1 -20.64 -8.08 -0.75
CA TYR A 1 -21.46 -9.30 -0.68
C TYR A 1 -20.59 -10.53 -0.34
N ILE A 2 -19.79 -10.49 0.75
CA ILE A 2 -18.90 -11.58 1.21
C ILE A 2 -18.99 -11.72 2.73
N LYS A 3 -20.20 -11.72 3.31
CA LYS A 3 -20.36 -11.77 4.77
C LYS A 3 -21.24 -12.90 5.30
N ARG A 4 -21.96 -13.64 4.46
CA ARG A 4 -23.02 -14.52 4.96
C ARG A 4 -22.78 -16.03 4.80
N VAL A 5 -21.98 -16.45 3.83
CA VAL A 5 -21.87 -17.88 3.49
C VAL A 5 -20.64 -18.54 4.11
N THR A 6 -19.52 -17.83 4.25
CA THR A 6 -18.26 -18.38 4.79
C THR A 6 -18.12 -18.30 6.31
N LEU A 7 -18.94 -17.51 7.01
CA LEU A 7 -18.83 -17.28 8.46
C LEU A 7 -19.77 -18.14 9.32
N LYS A 8 -20.72 -18.86 8.73
CA LYS A 8 -21.72 -19.64 9.49
C LYS A 8 -21.15 -20.85 10.25
N ASN A 9 -19.99 -21.35 9.82
CA ASN A 9 -19.42 -22.60 10.33
C ASN A 9 -18.19 -22.40 11.23
N ALA A 10 -17.73 -21.16 11.44
CA ALA A 10 -16.68 -20.87 12.40
C ALA A 10 -17.32 -20.68 13.79
N LEU A 11 -16.81 -21.37 14.82
CA LEU A 11 -17.15 -21.09 16.22
C LEU A 11 -17.02 -19.58 16.45
N ARG A 12 -17.92 -18.94 17.22
CA ARG A 12 -17.99 -17.47 17.42
C ARG A 12 -16.65 -16.78 17.73
N ASN A 13 -15.67 -17.53 18.26
CA ASN A 13 -14.33 -17.07 18.62
C ASN A 13 -13.27 -17.18 17.48
N ASN A 14 -13.58 -17.88 16.38
CA ASN A 14 -12.72 -18.03 15.19
C ASN A 14 -13.08 -17.06 14.05
N MET A 15 -14.01 -16.14 14.30
CA MET A 15 -14.33 -15.11 13.32
C MET A 15 -13.22 -14.05 13.36
N LEU A 16 -12.40 -13.97 12.30
CA LEU A 16 -11.36 -12.94 12.08
C LEU A 16 -11.97 -11.54 11.83
N ILE A 17 -13.00 -11.18 12.61
CA ILE A 17 -13.79 -9.95 12.50
C ILE A 17 -13.39 -8.92 13.54
N ALA A 18 -12.60 -9.28 14.55
CA ALA A 18 -12.13 -8.34 15.54
C ALA A 18 -11.29 -7.25 14.84
N PRO A 19 -11.53 -5.96 15.12
CA PRO A 19 -10.82 -4.87 14.46
C PRO A 19 -9.29 -4.97 14.55
N SER A 20 -8.75 -5.47 15.66
CA SER A 20 -7.32 -5.72 15.82
C SER A 20 -6.81 -6.79 14.85
N ILE A 21 -7.47 -7.94 14.78
CA ILE A 21 -7.13 -9.05 13.89
C ILE A 21 -7.18 -8.58 12.42
N GLN A 22 -8.20 -7.81 12.04
CA GLN A 22 -8.31 -7.27 10.68
C GLN A 22 -7.16 -6.31 10.35
N LYS A 23 -6.76 -5.44 11.30
CA LYS A 23 -5.62 -4.54 11.13
C LYS A 23 -4.31 -5.32 10.95
N ASP A 24 -4.11 -6.40 11.72
CA ASP A 24 -2.92 -7.23 11.60
C ASP A 24 -2.86 -7.95 10.26
N ILE A 25 -3.99 -8.50 9.78
CA ILE A 25 -4.08 -9.12 8.44
C ILE A 25 -3.76 -8.10 7.36
N VAL A 26 -4.39 -6.92 7.39
CA VAL A 26 -4.13 -5.84 6.42
C VAL A 26 -2.66 -5.43 6.45
N ARG A 27 -2.08 -5.29 7.64
CA ARG A 27 -0.66 -4.96 7.80
C ARG A 27 0.26 -6.03 7.23
N ALA A 28 -0.03 -7.31 7.48
CA ALA A 28 0.74 -8.42 6.94
C ALA A 28 0.67 -8.44 5.40
N CYS A 29 -0.54 -8.35 4.82
CA CYS A 29 -0.73 -8.26 3.38
C CYS A 29 0.03 -7.08 2.76
N PHE A 30 -0.02 -5.91 3.41
CA PHE A 30 0.70 -4.73 2.96
C PHE A 30 2.22 -4.93 2.95
N ILE A 31 2.78 -5.52 4.01
CA ILE A 31 4.21 -5.79 4.12
C ILE A 31 4.63 -6.80 3.05
N GLU A 32 3.94 -7.93 2.92
CA GLU A 32 4.29 -8.97 1.95
C GLU A 32 4.15 -8.47 0.51
N THR A 33 3.08 -7.73 0.19
CA THR A 33 2.89 -7.15 -1.15
C THR A 33 3.99 -6.15 -1.46
N THR A 34 4.32 -5.26 -0.52
CA THR A 34 5.40 -4.29 -0.71
C THR A 34 6.73 -4.99 -0.91
N ASN A 35 7.06 -6.00 -0.09
CA ASN A 35 8.30 -6.76 -0.21
C ASN A 35 8.45 -7.43 -1.59
N VAL A 36 7.36 -7.97 -2.15
CA VAL A 36 7.38 -8.53 -3.51
C VAL A 36 7.66 -7.44 -4.54
N ILE A 37 7.00 -6.29 -4.42
CA ILE A 37 7.23 -5.16 -5.33
C ILE A 37 8.68 -4.68 -5.27
N ILE A 38 9.27 -4.53 -4.06
CA ILE A 38 10.67 -4.12 -3.90
C ILE A 38 11.62 -5.14 -4.52
N LYS A 39 11.36 -6.44 -4.31
CA LYS A 39 12.16 -7.51 -4.92
C LYS A 39 12.07 -7.51 -6.45
N ASP A 40 10.89 -7.21 -7.00
CA ASP A 40 10.69 -7.12 -8.45
C ASP A 40 11.43 -5.92 -9.05
N VAL A 41 11.50 -4.79 -8.33
CA VAL A 41 12.33 -3.63 -8.69
C VAL A 41 13.81 -4.00 -8.62
N GLY A 42 14.24 -4.65 -7.53
CA GLY A 42 15.65 -5.00 -7.30
C GLY A 42 16.56 -3.77 -7.40
N ASP A 43 17.61 -3.88 -8.21
CA ASP A 43 18.57 -2.80 -8.46
C ASP A 43 18.19 -1.94 -9.69
N ALA A 44 16.99 -2.12 -10.25
CA ALA A 44 16.56 -1.38 -11.43
C ALA A 44 16.25 0.09 -11.09
N LEU A 45 16.43 0.95 -12.09
CA LEU A 45 15.93 2.33 -11.99
C LEU A 45 14.41 2.32 -11.95
N PHE A 46 13.85 3.14 -11.06
CA PHE A 46 12.42 3.34 -10.92
C PHE A 46 12.09 4.83 -10.85
N SER A 47 10.83 5.14 -11.07
CA SER A 47 10.24 6.46 -10.88
C SER A 47 9.08 6.35 -9.88
N ILE A 48 8.88 7.42 -9.11
CA ILE A 48 7.69 7.53 -8.25
C ILE A 48 6.67 8.39 -8.96
N LEU A 49 5.46 7.87 -9.03
CA LEU A 49 4.28 8.60 -9.45
C LEU A 49 3.47 8.94 -8.20
N ILE A 50 3.12 10.21 -8.08
CA ILE A 50 2.29 10.73 -7.00
C ILE A 50 1.07 11.34 -7.65
N ASP A 51 -0.10 10.87 -7.24
CA ASP A 51 -1.38 11.37 -7.73
C ASP A 51 -2.25 11.84 -6.57
N GLU A 52 -3.03 12.88 -6.80
CA GLU A 52 -4.00 13.38 -5.85
C GLU A 52 -5.27 12.52 -5.92
N SER A 53 -5.68 11.97 -4.78
CA SER A 53 -6.84 11.09 -4.69
C SER A 53 -7.69 11.48 -3.48
N CYS A 54 -8.97 11.10 -3.49
CA CYS A 54 -9.86 11.32 -2.36
C CYS A 54 -10.57 10.03 -1.96
N ASP A 55 -10.81 9.85 -0.67
CA ASP A 55 -11.57 8.70 -0.19
C ASP A 55 -13.09 8.95 -0.27
N ALA A 56 -13.89 7.93 0.10
CA ALA A 56 -15.34 8.01 0.11
C ALA A 56 -15.92 9.09 1.06
N PHE A 57 -15.07 9.66 1.93
CA PHE A 57 -15.41 10.75 2.84
C PHE A 57 -14.86 12.10 2.37
N MET A 58 -14.44 12.21 1.10
CA MET A 58 -13.87 13.41 0.48
C MET A 58 -12.60 13.91 1.19
N LYS A 59 -11.88 13.03 1.89
CA LYS A 59 -10.57 13.39 2.43
C LYS A 59 -9.53 13.21 1.34
N GLU A 60 -8.70 14.23 1.18
CA GLU A 60 -7.57 14.20 0.25
C GLU A 60 -6.46 13.27 0.77
N HIS A 61 -5.87 12.56 -0.18
CA HIS A 61 -4.77 11.63 -0.01
C HIS A 61 -3.86 11.72 -1.23
N MET A 62 -2.61 11.34 -1.07
CA MET A 62 -1.72 11.12 -2.20
C MET A 62 -1.54 9.62 -2.42
N ALA A 63 -1.86 9.17 -3.64
CA ALA A 63 -1.59 7.83 -4.10
C ALA A 63 -0.12 7.74 -4.55
N ILE A 64 0.60 6.75 -4.03
CA ILE A 64 2.01 6.53 -4.35
C ILE A 64 2.13 5.26 -5.16
N THR A 65 2.75 5.37 -6.34
CA THR A 65 2.97 4.26 -7.27
C THR A 65 4.43 4.24 -7.72
N LEU A 66 5.05 3.06 -7.74
CA LEU A 66 6.36 2.85 -8.37
C LEU A 66 6.16 2.47 -9.83
N ARG A 67 6.91 3.11 -10.73
CA ARG A 67 7.00 2.73 -12.14
C ARG A 67 8.44 2.32 -12.45
N TYR A 68 8.62 1.09 -12.91
CA TYR A 68 9.93 0.52 -13.25
C TYR A 68 9.84 -0.33 -14.51
N VAL A 69 11.00 -0.65 -15.10
CA VAL A 69 11.11 -1.56 -16.25
C VAL A 69 11.67 -2.88 -15.76
N ASP A 70 11.01 -3.99 -16.07
CA ASP A 70 11.52 -5.31 -15.70
C ASP A 70 12.69 -5.74 -16.60
N LYS A 71 13.30 -6.88 -16.24
CA LYS A 71 14.38 -7.50 -17.02
C LYS A 71 14.02 -7.85 -18.47
N ASN A 72 12.73 -7.91 -18.81
CA ASN A 72 12.23 -8.20 -20.15
C ASN A 72 11.92 -6.91 -20.94
N GLY A 73 12.18 -5.73 -20.37
CA GLY A 73 11.89 -4.44 -21.00
C GLY A 73 10.43 -3.99 -20.87
N SER A 74 9.62 -4.64 -20.04
CA SER A 74 8.22 -4.29 -19.81
C SER A 74 8.07 -3.27 -18.70
N VAL A 75 7.25 -2.25 -18.92
CA VAL A 75 6.95 -1.22 -17.91
C VAL A 75 5.90 -1.76 -16.93
N PHE A 76 6.21 -1.70 -15.64
CA PHE A 76 5.29 -2.05 -14.56
C PHE A 76 5.00 -0.83 -13.69
N GLU A 77 3.75 -0.74 -13.26
CA GLU A 77 3.28 0.22 -12.27
C GLU A 77 2.71 -0.52 -11.08
N ARG A 78 3.26 -0.25 -9.89
CA ARG A 78 2.90 -0.94 -8.64
C ARG A 78 2.54 0.09 -7.57
N PHE A 79 1.27 0.09 -7.20
CA PHE A 79 0.76 0.91 -6.11
C PHE A 79 1.37 0.47 -4.77
N ILE A 80 1.92 1.43 -4.02
CA ILE A 80 2.56 1.20 -2.72
C ILE A 80 1.66 1.64 -1.58
N GLY A 81 0.83 2.66 -1.74
CA GLY A 81 -0.03 3.11 -0.65
C GLY A 81 -0.56 4.52 -0.81
N PHE A 82 -1.35 4.94 0.19
CA PHE A 82 -1.86 6.30 0.32
C PHE A 82 -1.18 7.02 1.48
N LYS A 83 -0.93 8.31 1.30
CA LYS A 83 -0.59 9.22 2.39
C LYS A 83 -1.74 10.21 2.57
N HIS A 84 -2.38 10.19 3.73
CA HIS A 84 -3.32 11.26 4.07
C HIS A 84 -2.57 12.59 4.17
N VAL A 85 -3.10 13.59 3.45
CA VAL A 85 -2.58 14.95 3.43
C VAL A 85 -3.74 15.90 3.68
N THR A 86 -3.52 16.86 4.56
CA THR A 86 -4.48 17.96 4.80
C THR A 86 -4.16 19.18 3.94
N ILE A 87 -2.94 19.25 3.39
CA ILE A 87 -2.45 20.27 2.47
C ILE A 87 -1.48 19.60 1.49
N THR A 88 -1.75 19.69 0.20
CA THR A 88 -0.91 19.18 -0.90
C THR A 88 0.34 20.05 -1.08
N ASN A 89 1.25 20.04 -0.09
CA ASN A 89 2.55 20.72 -0.19
C ASN A 89 3.66 19.67 -0.39
N ALA A 90 4.35 19.75 -1.53
CA ALA A 90 5.45 18.86 -1.88
C ALA A 90 6.56 18.79 -0.81
N ILE A 91 6.75 19.86 -0.03
CA ILE A 91 7.74 19.91 1.07
C ILE A 91 7.37 18.91 2.18
N LEU A 92 6.08 18.75 2.49
CA LEU A 92 5.59 17.85 3.53
C LEU A 92 5.65 16.37 3.14
N LEU A 93 5.94 16.09 1.87
CA LEU A 93 6.06 14.73 1.37
C LEU A 93 7.43 14.12 1.58
N LYS A 94 8.47 14.96 1.67
CA LYS A 94 9.86 14.50 1.78
C LYS A 94 10.07 13.55 2.96
N GLU A 95 9.68 13.96 4.17
CA GLU A 95 9.92 13.15 5.38
C GLU A 95 9.17 11.80 5.37
N PRO A 96 7.86 11.74 5.04
CA PRO A 96 7.17 10.47 4.83
C PRO A 96 7.82 9.57 3.77
N PHE A 97 8.34 10.15 2.69
CA PHE A 97 9.05 9.39 1.66
C PHE A 97 10.39 8.87 2.18
N ASP A 98 11.18 9.70 2.86
CA ASP A 98 12.45 9.28 3.47
C ASP A 98 12.21 8.12 4.46
N GLN A 99 11.12 8.15 5.23
CA GLN A 99 10.72 7.04 6.11
C GLN A 99 10.28 5.79 5.34
N LEU A 100 9.51 5.95 4.27
CA LEU A 100 9.08 4.84 3.41
C LEU A 100 10.31 4.15 2.80
N PHE A 101 11.21 4.93 2.22
CA PHE A 101 12.45 4.45 1.60
C PHE A 101 13.37 3.76 2.61
N SER A 102 13.62 4.42 3.75
CA SER A 102 14.44 3.85 4.83
C SER A 102 13.89 2.52 5.34
N LYS A 103 12.57 2.38 5.42
CA LYS A 103 11.92 1.16 5.89
C LYS A 103 12.04 0.01 4.89
N TYR A 104 12.02 0.30 3.60
CA TYR A 104 11.96 -0.70 2.54
C TYR A 104 13.29 -0.92 1.80
N GLY A 105 14.35 -0.19 2.18
CA GLY A 105 15.67 -0.31 1.57
C GLY A 105 15.69 0.14 0.11
N LEU A 106 14.83 1.10 -0.22
CA LEU A 106 14.72 1.75 -1.53
C LEU A 106 15.54 3.03 -1.57
#